data_AF-A0A954WDX6-F1
#
_entry.id   AF-A0A954WDX6-F1
#
_cell.length_a   1.000
_cell.length_b   1.000
_cell.length_c   1.000
_cell.angle_alpha   90.00
_cell.angle_beta   90.00
_cell.angle_gamma   90.00
#
_symmetry.space_group_name_H-M   'P 1'
#
loop_
_entity.id
_entity.type
_entity.pdbx_description
1 polymer ?
#
loop_
_entity_poly.entity_id
_entity_poly.type
_entity_poly.pdbx_seq_one_letter_code
_entity_poly.pdbx_strand_id
1 'polypeptide(L)' 'MQTGFIGIGVLELLIIAVIGIGMLAIPIVLVLLLTKRRGDSPHNTQPNVAPCAGCGQLIQLGAKFCSNCGQAIKPGAK' A
#
# COMPACT_ATOMS: atom_id res chain seq x y z
N MET A 1 -0.61 -61.17 -22.72
CA MET A 1 0.18 -60.39 -21.74
C MET A 1 0.73 -59.19 -22.49
N GLN A 2 0.58 -57.98 -21.96
CA GLN A 2 1.00 -56.68 -22.54
C GLN A 2 0.06 -56.05 -23.59
N THR A 3 -1.08 -55.56 -23.12
CA THR A 3 -1.80 -54.47 -23.79
C THR A 3 -2.27 -53.53 -22.68
N GLY A 4 -1.80 -52.27 -22.67
CA GLY A 4 -2.38 -51.24 -21.81
C GLY A 4 -1.47 -50.22 -21.09
N PHE A 5 -0.16 -50.16 -21.33
CA PHE A 5 0.71 -49.22 -20.59
C PHE A 5 0.77 -47.77 -21.15
N ILE A 6 0.18 -47.48 -22.32
CA ILE A 6 0.28 -46.16 -22.97
C ILE A 6 -0.76 -45.13 -22.44
N GLY A 7 -1.79 -45.57 -21.71
CA GLY A 7 -2.80 -44.67 -21.11
C GLY A 7 -2.43 -44.08 -19.74
N ILE A 8 -1.53 -44.74 -19.01
CA ILE A 8 -1.16 -44.33 -17.64
C ILE A 8 -0.09 -43.22 -17.69
N GLY A 9 0.87 -43.29 -18.64
CA GLY A 9 1.99 -42.34 -18.69
C GLY A 9 1.57 -40.88 -18.90
N VAL A 10 0.67 -40.60 -19.85
CA VAL A 10 0.24 -39.21 -20.13
C VAL A 10 -0.70 -38.69 -19.05
N LEU A 11 -1.65 -39.52 -18.59
CA LEU A 11 -2.60 -39.12 -17.57
C LEU A 11 -1.91 -38.84 -16.22
N GLU A 12 -1.00 -39.72 -15.78
CA GLU A 12 -0.21 -39.49 -14.56
C GLU A 12 0.69 -38.26 -14.69
N LEU A 13 1.30 -38.04 -15.86
CA LEU A 13 2.16 -36.89 -16.10
C LEU A 13 1.37 -35.57 -16.13
N LEU A 14 0.14 -35.58 -16.63
CA LEU A 14 -0.79 -34.44 -16.53
C LEU A 14 -1.23 -34.21 -15.08
N ILE A 15 -1.51 -35.27 -14.31
CA ILE A 15 -1.87 -35.15 -12.88
C ILE A 15 -0.70 -34.55 -12.10
N ILE A 16 0.53 -35.04 -12.29
CA ILE A 16 1.74 -34.51 -11.65
C ILE A 16 1.98 -33.05 -12.05
N ALA A 17 1.79 -32.69 -13.32
CA ALA A 17 1.91 -31.32 -13.79
C ALA A 17 0.88 -30.40 -13.13
N VAL A 18 -0.39 -30.79 -13.05
CA VAL A 18 -1.46 -29.98 -12.43
C VAL A 18 -1.26 -29.85 -10.92
N ILE A 19 -0.91 -30.94 -10.23
CA ILE A 19 -0.64 -30.92 -8.78
C ILE A 19 0.61 -30.10 -8.48
N GLY A 20 1.68 -30.25 -9.27
CA GLY A 20 2.93 -29.50 -9.09
C GLY A 20 2.76 -28.00 -9.36
N ILE A 21 2.09 -27.64 -10.46
CA ILE A 21 1.78 -26.24 -10.78
C ILE A 21 0.83 -25.65 -9.74
N GLY A 22 -0.17 -26.41 -9.29
CA GLY A 22 -1.09 -26.01 -8.23
C GLY A 22 -0.37 -25.76 -6.89
N MET A 23 0.41 -26.73 -6.41
CA MET A 23 1.19 -26.61 -5.17
C MET A 23 2.15 -25.42 -5.18
N LEU A 24 2.68 -25.05 -6.36
CA LEU A 24 3.56 -23.88 -6.49
C LEU A 24 2.76 -22.57 -6.63
N ALA A 25 1.77 -22.52 -7.51
CA ALA A 25 1.05 -21.31 -7.85
C ALA A 25 0.04 -20.90 -6.76
N ILE A 26 -0.64 -21.84 -6.10
CA ILE A 26 -1.66 -21.56 -5.08
C ILE A 26 -1.09 -20.74 -3.90
N PRO A 27 0.01 -21.13 -3.22
CA PRO A 27 0.55 -20.34 -2.12
C PRO A 27 1.11 -19.00 -2.59
N ILE A 28 1.71 -18.93 -3.78
CA ILE A 28 2.22 -17.68 -4.36
C ILE A 28 1.07 -16.70 -4.61
N VAL A 29 0.00 -17.15 -5.28
CA VAL A 29 -1.19 -16.33 -5.54
C VAL A 29 -1.85 -15.91 -4.23
N LEU A 30 -1.95 -16.81 -3.25
CA LEU A 30 -2.48 -16.47 -1.93
C LEU A 30 -1.66 -15.36 -1.25
N VAL A 31 -0.34 -15.49 -1.21
CA VAL A 31 0.55 -14.47 -0.65
C VAL A 31 0.43 -13.14 -1.41
N LEU A 32 0.36 -13.18 -2.73
CA LEU A 32 0.16 -11.98 -3.56
C LEU A 32 -1.20 -11.31 -3.29
N LEU A 33 -2.28 -12.09 -3.14
CA LEU A 33 -3.60 -11.54 -2.79
C LEU A 33 -3.63 -10.97 -1.37
N LEU A 34 -2.95 -11.60 -0.41
CA LEU A 34 -2.84 -11.11 0.95
C LEU A 34 -1.98 -9.84 1.03
N THR A 35 -0.93 -9.73 0.24
CA THR A 35 0.00 -8.58 0.25
C THR A 35 -0.48 -7.40 -0.60
N LYS A 36 -1.27 -7.63 -1.66
CA LYS A 36 -1.79 -6.59 -2.57
C LYS A 36 -2.87 -5.68 -1.96
N ARG A 37 -3.31 -5.95 -0.73
CA ARG A 37 -4.18 -5.05 0.07
C ARG A 37 -3.47 -3.83 0.66
N ARG A 38 -2.17 -3.64 0.42
CA ARG A 38 -1.50 -2.38 0.76
C ARG A 38 -1.69 -1.40 -0.40
N GLY A 39 -2.79 -0.68 -0.37
CA GLY A 39 -2.85 0.62 -1.02
C GLY A 39 -1.93 1.54 -0.23
N ASP A 40 -0.78 1.89 -0.78
CA ASP A 40 -0.01 3.03 -0.35
C ASP A 40 -0.90 4.27 -0.49
N SER A 41 -1.55 4.65 0.62
CA SER A 41 -2.19 5.95 0.73
C SER A 41 -1.06 6.97 0.87
N PRO A 42 -0.80 7.85 -0.11
CA PRO A 42 0.08 8.96 0.12
C PRO A 42 -0.62 9.84 1.15
N HIS A 43 -0.16 9.80 2.40
CA HIS A 43 -0.62 10.74 3.41
C HIS A 43 -0.21 12.13 2.91
N ASN A 44 -1.18 12.83 2.32
CA ASN A 44 -1.15 14.26 2.17
C ASN A 44 -1.27 14.85 3.58
N THR A 45 -0.16 14.86 4.32
CA THR A 45 -0.03 15.65 5.52
C THR A 45 0.09 17.08 5.02
N GLN A 46 -1.03 17.73 4.70
CA GLN A 46 -1.02 19.18 4.51
C GLN A 46 -0.54 19.74 5.84
N PRO A 47 0.70 20.25 5.94
CA PRO A 47 1.13 20.86 7.17
C PRO A 47 0.21 22.06 7.33
N ASN A 48 -0.56 22.07 8.40
CA ASN A 48 -1.44 23.16 8.79
C ASN A 48 -0.59 24.34 9.26
N VAL A 49 0.20 24.89 8.33
CA VAL A 49 1.07 26.03 8.50
C VAL A 49 0.72 27.11 7.49
N ALA A 50 0.71 28.36 7.94
CA ALA A 50 0.49 29.55 7.13
C ALA A 50 1.63 30.53 7.36
N PRO A 51 2.02 31.33 6.36
CA PRO A 51 3.01 32.39 6.56
C PRO A 51 2.44 33.49 7.48
N CYS A 52 3.26 33.95 8.41
CA CYS A 52 2.93 35.08 9.27
C CYS A 52 2.89 36.38 8.45
N ALA A 53 1.83 37.18 8.60
CA ALA A 53 1.69 38.45 7.91
C ALA A 53 2.73 39.52 8.33
N GLY A 54 3.39 39.34 9.48
CA GLY A 54 4.39 40.28 9.99
C GLY A 54 5.81 40.02 9.54
N CYS A 55 6.23 38.76 9.49
CA CYS A 55 7.61 38.38 9.19
C CYS A 55 7.77 37.30 8.12
N GLY A 56 6.67 36.72 7.62
CA GLY A 56 6.70 35.66 6.61
C GLY A 56 7.02 34.26 7.15
N GLN A 57 7.35 34.12 8.44
CA GLN A 57 7.65 32.81 9.04
C GLN A 57 6.43 31.87 9.00
N LEU A 58 6.67 30.59 8.70
CA LEU A 58 5.63 29.56 8.73
C LEU A 58 5.18 29.31 10.17
N ILE A 59 3.91 29.61 10.45
CA ILE A 59 3.28 29.42 11.76
C ILE A 59 2.13 28.42 11.65
N GLN A 60 1.88 27.67 12.72
CA GLN A 60 0.83 26.67 12.75
C GLN A 60 -0.56 27.34 12.81
N LEU A 61 -1.50 26.93 11.96
CA LEU A 61 -2.89 27.42 11.99
C LEU A 61 -3.52 27.00 13.33
N GLY A 62 -3.69 27.97 14.23
CA GLY A 62 -4.16 27.75 15.60
C GLY A 62 -3.24 28.38 16.67
N ALA A 63 -2.02 28.77 16.30
CA ALA A 63 -1.18 29.57 17.18
C ALA A 63 -1.82 30.95 17.42
N LYS A 64 -1.89 31.39 18.67
CA LYS A 64 -2.44 32.71 19.05
C LYS A 64 -1.48 33.85 18.69
N PHE A 65 -0.18 33.57 18.69
CA PHE A 65 0.90 34.52 18.43
C PHE A 65 2.02 33.88 17.62
N CYS A 66 2.72 34.67 16.82
CA CYS A 66 3.90 34.22 16.09
C CYS A 66 5.12 34.11 17.03
N SER A 67 5.76 32.95 17.10
CA SER A 67 6.95 32.73 17.94
C SER A 67 8.19 33.50 17.47
N ASN A 68 8.19 34.04 16.25
CA ASN A 68 9.32 34.73 15.66
C ASN A 68 9.24 36.26 15.79
N CYS A 69 8.07 36.86 15.58
CA CYS A 69 7.88 38.32 15.63
C CYS A 69 6.92 38.81 16.74
N GLY A 70 6.25 37.89 17.45
CA GLY A 70 5.30 38.23 18.52
C GLY A 70 3.93 38.73 18.05
N GLN A 71 3.69 38.84 16.74
CA GLN A 71 2.43 39.36 16.23
C GLN A 71 1.27 38.38 16.48
N ALA A 72 0.11 38.91 16.85
CA ALA A 72 -1.11 38.14 17.06
C ALA A 72 -1.63 37.60 15.72
N ILE A 73 -1.90 36.29 15.68
CA ILE A 73 -2.42 35.61 14.49
C ILE A 73 -3.93 35.46 14.71
N LYS A 74 -4.75 35.91 13.75
CA LYS A 74 -6.18 35.62 13.77
C LYS A 74 -6.35 34.16 13.31
N PRO A 75 -6.78 33.22 14.18
CA PRO A 75 -7.10 31.87 13.71
C PRO A 75 -8.19 32.00 12.66
N GLY A 76 -7.87 31.63 11.42
CA GLY A 76 -8.80 31.69 10.31
C GLY A 76 -10.05 30.88 10.66
N ALA A 77 -11.16 31.57 10.84
CA ALA A 77 -12.48 30.95 10.83
C ALA A 77 -12.59 30.17 9.52
N LYS A 78 -12.93 28.88 9.64
CA LYS A 78 -13.25 28.02 8.50
C LYS A 78 -14.37 28.60 7.65
#